data_AF-A0A832ZPJ0-F1
#
_entry.id   AF-A0A832ZPJ0-F1
#
_cell.length_a   1.000
_cell.length_b   1.000
_cell.length_c   1.000
_cell.angle_alpha   90.00
_cell.angle_beta   90.00
_cell.angle_gamma   90.00
#
_symmetry.space_group_name_H-M   'P 1'
#
loop_
_entity.id
_entity.type
_entity.pdbx_description
1 polymer ?
#
loop_
_entity_poly.entity_id
_entity_poly.type
_entity_poly.pdbx_seq_one_letter_code
_entity_poly.pdbx_strand_id
1 'polypeptide(L)'
;MLGGPCYDFNDVRDVICYPKPNSEVCIKAIKRLKDVGLECYISFGGTGSGRYRILGRGWSSNVFLARWKQSIVAVKLLRPDSRRKSMLWEGIVWSIASMYSIAPRLHALNRYFLVVDWVQGPKLENYVPKTRLEAVFVVKRL
;
A
#
# COMPACT_ATOMS: atom_id res chain seq x y z
N MET A 1 -15.40 -5.36 13.31
CA MET A 1 -14.40 -6.40 12.99
C MET A 1 -13.43 -5.82 11.99
N LEU A 2 -12.15 -5.68 12.33
CA LEU A 2 -11.15 -5.15 11.41
C LEU A 2 -10.88 -6.18 10.31
N GLY A 3 -11.26 -5.85 9.08
CA GLY A 3 -10.95 -6.63 7.89
C GLY A 3 -12.22 -7.15 7.21
N GLY A 4 -12.53 -6.54 6.06
CA GLY A 4 -13.50 -7.08 5.13
C GLY A 4 -13.09 -8.48 4.62
N PRO A 5 -13.85 -9.03 3.66
CA PRO A 5 -13.56 -10.32 3.07
C PRO A 5 -12.10 -10.42 2.58
N CYS A 6 -11.52 -11.59 2.83
CA CYS A 6 -10.15 -11.97 2.53
C CYS A 6 -10.14 -12.67 1.18
N TYR A 7 -9.44 -12.09 0.19
CA TYR A 7 -9.39 -12.60 -1.19
C TYR A 7 -7.98 -13.03 -1.57
N ASP A 8 -7.85 -14.11 -2.36
CA ASP A 8 -6.54 -14.49 -2.89
C ASP A 8 -6.03 -13.40 -3.85
N PHE A 9 -4.73 -13.13 -3.80
CA PHE A 9 -4.11 -12.12 -4.66
C PHE A 9 -4.31 -12.39 -6.16
N ASN A 10 -4.47 -13.66 -6.55
CA ASN A 10 -4.71 -14.05 -7.94
C ASN A 10 -6.09 -13.60 -8.43
N ASP A 11 -7.10 -13.60 -7.56
CA ASP A 11 -8.48 -13.23 -7.91
C ASP A 11 -8.67 -11.71 -8.07
N VAL A 12 -7.68 -10.94 -7.64
CA VAL A 12 -7.72 -9.47 -7.60
C VAL A 12 -6.61 -8.82 -8.42
N ARG A 13 -5.94 -9.58 -9.30
CA ARG A 13 -4.85 -9.09 -10.17
C ARG A 13 -5.23 -7.81 -10.94
N ASP A 14 -6.47 -7.72 -11.40
CA ASP A 14 -6.99 -6.58 -12.16
C ASP A 14 -6.96 -5.26 -11.40
N VAL A 15 -6.95 -5.30 -10.06
CA VAL A 15 -6.86 -4.09 -9.24
C VAL A 15 -5.47 -3.87 -8.66
N ILE A 16 -4.80 -4.92 -8.15
CA ILE A 16 -3.49 -4.77 -7.50
C ILE A 16 -2.35 -4.64 -8.50
N CYS A 17 -2.46 -5.25 -9.69
CA CYS A 17 -1.47 -5.21 -10.76
C CYS A 17 -1.91 -4.38 -11.97
N TYR A 18 -2.93 -3.53 -11.81
CA TYR A 18 -3.31 -2.58 -12.85
C TYR A 18 -2.11 -1.75 -13.32
N PRO A 19 -1.93 -1.48 -14.63
CA PRO A 19 -2.84 -1.82 -15.73
C PRO A 19 -2.56 -3.15 -16.45
N LYS A 20 -1.52 -3.91 -16.06
CA LYS A 20 -1.14 -5.16 -16.76
C LYS A 20 -1.19 -6.37 -15.80
N PRO A 21 -2.40 -6.88 -15.50
CA PRO A 21 -2.61 -7.96 -14.51
C PRO A 21 -1.90 -9.27 -14.87
N ASN A 22 -1.68 -9.53 -16.15
CA ASN A 22 -1.02 -10.74 -16.66
C ASN A 22 0.49 -10.57 -16.91
N SER A 23 1.08 -9.44 -16.48
CA SER A 23 2.51 -9.20 -16.64
C SER A 23 3.34 -10.15 -15.77
N GLU A 24 4.56 -10.46 -16.24
CA GLU A 24 5.52 -11.25 -15.47
C GLU A 24 5.88 -10.58 -14.14
N VAL A 25 5.91 -9.23 -14.11
CA VAL A 25 6.09 -8.45 -12.89
C VAL A 25 5.00 -8.77 -11.87
N CYS A 26 3.73 -8.81 -12.29
CA CYS A 26 2.63 -9.15 -11.39
C CYS A 26 2.74 -10.57 -10.84
N ILE A 27 2.97 -11.55 -11.72
CA ILE A 27 3.07 -12.97 -11.33
C ILE A 27 4.20 -13.18 -10.31
N LYS A 28 5.38 -12.62 -10.60
CA LYS A 28 6.53 -12.68 -9.69
C LYS A 28 6.24 -11.97 -8.38
N ALA A 29 5.60 -10.80 -8.42
CA ALA A 29 5.30 -10.05 -7.22
C ALA A 29 4.29 -10.77 -6.31
N ILE A 30 3.21 -11.35 -6.85
CA ILE A 30 2.24 -12.13 -6.08
C ILE A 30 2.89 -13.33 -5.40
N LYS A 31 3.77 -14.06 -6.11
CA LYS A 31 4.56 -15.13 -5.49
C LYS A 31 5.35 -14.59 -4.29
N ARG A 32 6.04 -13.47 -4.48
CA ARG A 32 6.84 -12.84 -3.40
C ARG A 32 5.99 -12.31 -2.24
N LEU A 33 4.76 -11.86 -2.48
CA LEU A 33 3.84 -11.46 -1.40
C LEU A 33 3.52 -12.68 -0.49
N LYS A 34 3.24 -13.83 -1.11
CA LYS A 34 3.00 -15.08 -0.38
C LYS A 34 4.26 -15.58 0.35
N ASP A 35 5.43 -15.49 -0.28
CA ASP A 35 6.72 -15.88 0.33
C ASP A 35 7.02 -15.11 1.62
N VAL A 36 6.61 -13.83 1.73
CA VAL A 36 6.79 -13.01 2.96
C VAL A 36 5.67 -13.20 3.99
N GLY A 37 4.76 -14.15 3.73
CA GLY A 37 3.69 -14.55 4.66
C GLY A 37 2.43 -13.70 4.59
N LEU A 38 2.24 -12.86 3.55
CA LEU A 38 0.96 -12.18 3.35
C LEU A 38 -0.11 -13.20 2.98
N GLU A 39 -1.22 -13.17 3.72
CA GLU A 39 -2.26 -14.19 3.63
C GLU A 39 -3.25 -13.89 2.51
N CYS A 40 -3.74 -12.64 2.46
CA CYS A 40 -4.75 -12.26 1.49
C CYS A 40 -4.88 -10.75 1.34
N TYR A 41 -5.57 -10.35 0.28
CA TYR A 41 -6.00 -8.99 0.01
C TYR A 41 -7.28 -8.66 0.78
N ILE A 42 -7.41 -7.40 1.20
CA ILE A 42 -8.62 -6.84 1.82
C ILE A 42 -9.10 -5.66 0.98
N SER A 43 -10.36 -5.74 0.51
CA SER A 43 -10.97 -4.67 -0.29
C SER A 43 -11.28 -3.46 0.58
N PHE A 44 -10.55 -2.35 0.39
CA PHE A 44 -10.72 -1.12 1.14
C PHE A 44 -10.14 0.10 0.40
N GLY A 45 -10.81 1.25 0.51
CA GLY A 45 -10.37 2.52 -0.08
C GLY A 45 -11.32 3.04 -1.17
N GLY A 46 -10.95 4.16 -1.79
CA GLY A 46 -11.81 4.85 -2.78
C GLY A 46 -11.54 4.47 -4.23
N THR A 47 -10.34 3.99 -4.56
CA THR A 47 -9.92 3.69 -5.94
C THR A 47 -10.12 2.19 -6.23
N GLY A 48 -10.45 1.78 -7.46
CA GLY A 48 -10.70 0.35 -7.69
C GLY A 48 -10.97 -0.04 -9.13
N SER A 49 -11.34 -1.31 -9.31
CA SER A 49 -11.88 -1.89 -10.54
C SER A 49 -12.99 -2.86 -10.18
N GLY A 50 -14.18 -2.70 -10.79
CA GLY A 50 -15.37 -3.47 -10.42
C GLY A 50 -15.69 -3.34 -8.92
N ARG A 51 -15.83 -4.49 -8.24
CA ARG A 51 -16.16 -4.56 -6.80
C ARG A 51 -14.95 -4.37 -5.86
N TYR A 52 -13.73 -4.42 -6.38
CA TYR A 52 -12.52 -4.42 -5.56
C TYR A 52 -11.95 -3.00 -5.39
N ARG A 53 -11.60 -2.65 -4.15
CA ARG A 53 -11.11 -1.32 -3.76
C ARG A 53 -9.73 -1.37 -3.12
N ILE A 54 -8.89 -0.42 -3.51
CA ILE A 54 -7.54 -0.20 -3.01
C ILE A 54 -7.42 1.21 -2.40
N LEU A 55 -6.41 1.42 -1.56
CA LEU A 55 -6.14 2.70 -0.91
C LEU A 55 -5.86 3.81 -1.93
N GLY A 56 -5.12 3.47 -2.98
CA GLY A 56 -4.85 4.41 -4.06
C GLY A 56 -3.93 3.85 -5.14
N ARG A 57 -3.89 4.58 -6.27
CA ARG A 57 -2.94 4.38 -7.35
C ARG A 57 -1.97 5.55 -7.34
N GLY A 58 -0.70 5.27 -7.14
CA GLY A 58 0.38 6.25 -7.28
C GLY A 58 0.98 6.22 -8.67
N TRP A 59 1.96 7.11 -8.89
CA TRP A 59 2.74 7.17 -10.12
C TRP A 59 3.41 5.84 -10.46
N SER A 60 4.05 5.19 -9.48
CA SER A 60 4.82 3.96 -9.68
C SER A 60 4.17 2.70 -9.10
N SER A 61 3.15 2.83 -8.26
CA SER A 61 2.67 1.72 -7.43
C SER A 61 1.16 1.73 -7.21
N ASN A 62 0.56 0.56 -6.99
CA ASN A 62 -0.79 0.41 -6.45
C ASN A 62 -0.67 0.11 -4.95
N VAL A 63 -1.53 0.73 -4.13
CA VAL A 63 -1.48 0.60 -2.67
C VAL A 63 -2.76 -0.03 -2.17
N PHE A 64 -2.68 -1.16 -1.48
CA PHE A 64 -3.84 -1.91 -0.99
C PHE A 64 -3.62 -2.45 0.42
N LEU A 65 -4.70 -2.91 1.06
CA LEU A 65 -4.61 -3.58 2.36
C LEU A 65 -4.47 -5.09 2.19
N ALA A 66 -3.68 -5.69 3.06
CA ALA A 66 -3.52 -7.13 3.13
C ALA A 66 -3.50 -7.60 4.58
N ARG A 67 -3.87 -8.87 4.78
CA ARG A 67 -3.71 -9.55 6.06
C ARG A 67 -2.31 -10.12 6.16
N TRP A 68 -1.68 -9.87 7.29
CA TRP A 68 -0.37 -10.42 7.64
C TRP A 68 -0.41 -10.86 9.10
N LYS A 69 -0.49 -12.17 9.34
CA LYS A 69 -0.69 -12.73 10.69
C LYS A 69 -1.97 -12.13 11.31
N GLN A 70 -1.85 -11.59 12.52
CA GLN A 70 -2.96 -10.96 13.26
C GLN A 70 -3.14 -9.47 12.94
N SER A 71 -2.49 -8.96 11.90
CA SER A 71 -2.46 -7.52 11.58
C SER A 71 -2.93 -7.23 10.15
N ILE A 72 -3.41 -6.00 9.96
CA ILE A 72 -3.69 -5.44 8.64
C ILE A 72 -2.55 -4.48 8.30
N VAL A 73 -1.96 -4.68 7.13
CA VAL A 73 -0.83 -3.89 6.63
C VAL A 73 -1.20 -3.22 5.31
N ALA A 74 -0.51 -2.12 4.99
CA ALA A 74 -0.56 -1.53 3.67
C ALA A 74 0.58 -2.09 2.81
N VAL A 75 0.25 -2.52 1.60
CA VAL A 75 1.20 -3.02 0.61
C VAL A 75 1.28 -2.02 -0.52
N LYS A 76 2.47 -1.52 -0.81
CA LYS A 76 2.75 -0.67 -1.97
C LYS A 76 3.47 -1.52 -3.01
N LEU A 77 2.73 -1.89 -4.05
CA LEU A 77 3.14 -2.83 -5.09
C LEU A 77 3.51 -2.08 -6.38
N LEU A 78 4.69 -2.35 -6.92
CA LEU A 78 5.20 -1.78 -8.15
C LEU A 78 4.23 -2.08 -9.30
N ARG A 79 3.81 -1.02 -9.99
CA ARG A 79 2.98 -1.16 -11.18
C ARG A 79 3.79 -1.77 -12.33
N PRO A 80 3.22 -2.71 -13.09
CA PRO A 80 3.90 -3.31 -14.24
C PRO A 80 4.30 -2.35 -15.36
N ASP A 81 3.63 -1.20 -15.47
CA ASP A 81 3.90 -0.16 -16.48
C ASP A 81 4.83 0.94 -15.95
N SER A 82 5.34 0.82 -14.72
CA SER A 82 6.23 1.82 -14.17
C SER A 82 7.57 1.84 -14.90
N ARG A 83 8.10 3.05 -15.14
CA ARG A 83 9.51 3.25 -15.55
C ARG A 83 10.49 2.81 -14.45
N ARG A 84 10.02 2.72 -13.21
CA ARG A 84 10.80 2.27 -12.05
C ARG A 84 10.97 0.75 -12.13
N LYS A 85 12.22 0.28 -12.09
CA LYS A 85 12.55 -1.16 -12.17
C LYS A 85 12.49 -1.90 -10.83
N SER A 86 12.45 -1.18 -9.71
CA SER A 86 12.56 -1.75 -8.37
C SER A 86 12.08 -0.79 -7.26
N MET A 87 11.44 -1.33 -6.22
CA MET A 87 11.04 -0.63 -5.00
C MET A 87 12.16 -0.53 -3.95
N LEU A 88 13.32 -1.18 -4.16
CA LEU A 88 14.38 -1.25 -3.14
C LEU A 88 14.86 0.13 -2.67
N TRP A 89 15.11 1.07 -3.60
CA TRP A 89 15.54 2.42 -3.22
C TRP A 89 14.48 3.17 -2.40
N GLU A 90 13.20 2.99 -2.72
CA GLU A 90 12.11 3.58 -1.93
C GLU A 90 12.04 2.94 -0.55
N GLY A 91 12.20 1.62 -0.47
CA GLY A 91 12.27 0.90 0.79
C GLY A 91 13.44 1.34 1.69
N ILE A 92 14.62 1.62 1.12
CA ILE A 92 15.77 2.14 1.87
C ILE A 92 15.43 3.50 2.48
N VAL A 93 14.94 4.44 1.67
CA VAL A 93 14.54 5.77 2.14
C VAL A 93 13.43 5.66 3.20
N TRP A 94 12.45 4.79 2.97
CA TRP A 94 11.37 4.54 3.91
C TRP A 94 11.87 3.97 5.24
N SER A 95 12.81 3.04 5.20
CA SER A 95 13.43 2.44 6.39
C SER A 95 14.11 3.51 7.24
N ILE A 96 14.88 4.40 6.62
CA ILE A 96 15.53 5.53 7.32
C ILE A 96 14.47 6.43 7.93
N ALA A 97 13.45 6.85 7.18
CA ALA A 97 12.38 7.71 7.69
C ALA A 97 11.58 7.04 8.83
N SER A 98 11.39 5.72 8.77
CA SER A 98 10.70 4.95 9.81
C SER A 98 11.49 4.91 11.12
N MET A 99 12.83 4.84 11.07
CA MET A 99 13.67 4.92 12.27
C MET A 99 13.46 6.21 13.06
N TYR A 100 13.13 7.31 12.37
CA TYR A 100 12.83 8.61 12.98
C TYR A 100 11.33 8.82 13.23
N SER A 101 10.50 7.79 13.11
CA SER A 101 9.04 7.87 13.27
C SER A 101 8.35 8.86 12.33
N ILE A 102 8.98 9.19 11.20
CA ILE A 102 8.41 10.05 10.14
C ILE A 102 7.54 9.21 9.20
N ALA A 103 7.94 7.97 8.96
CA ALA A 103 7.21 7.02 8.12
C ALA A 103 6.70 5.82 8.94
N PRO A 104 5.61 5.18 8.51
CA PRO A 104 5.11 3.94 9.13
C PRO A 104 6.17 2.82 9.12
N ARG A 105 6.11 1.90 10.09
CA ARG A 105 7.08 0.81 10.21
C ARG A 105 7.14 -0.03 8.94
N LEU A 106 8.35 -0.28 8.45
CA LEU A 106 8.62 -1.21 7.36
C LEU A 106 8.71 -2.64 7.89
N HIS A 107 7.89 -3.53 7.36
CA HIS A 107 7.79 -4.93 7.77
C HIS A 107 8.50 -5.87 6.81
N ALA A 108 8.35 -5.64 5.51
CA ALA A 108 8.98 -6.42 4.47
C ALA A 108 9.29 -5.55 3.26
N LEU A 109 10.39 -5.87 2.58
CA LEU A 109 10.82 -5.20 1.36
C LEU A 109 11.23 -6.24 0.33
N ASN A 110 10.77 -6.02 -0.89
CA ASN A 110 11.19 -6.76 -2.06
C ASN A 110 11.39 -5.79 -3.23
N ARG A 111 12.06 -6.22 -4.30
CA ARG A 111 12.15 -5.42 -5.54
C ARG A 111 10.78 -5.02 -6.10
N TYR A 112 9.72 -5.76 -5.82
CA TYR A 112 8.37 -5.45 -6.30
C TYR A 112 7.50 -4.67 -5.33
N PHE A 113 7.79 -4.66 -4.03
CA PHE A 113 6.88 -4.05 -3.05
C PHE A 113 7.56 -3.68 -1.74
N LEU A 114 6.89 -2.86 -0.95
CA LEU A 114 7.10 -2.74 0.49
C LEU A 114 5.79 -3.00 1.24
N VAL A 115 5.92 -3.57 2.44
CA VAL A 115 4.83 -3.83 3.38
C VAL A 115 5.08 -2.98 4.60
N VAL A 116 4.10 -2.16 4.97
CA VAL A 116 4.21 -1.19 6.06
C VAL A 116 2.98 -1.18 6.94
N ASP A 117 3.10 -0.61 8.14
CA ASP A 117 1.95 -0.32 9.00
C ASP A 117 0.87 0.44 8.21
N TRP A 118 -0.38 0.01 8.39
CA TRP A 118 -1.51 0.74 7.84
C TRP A 118 -1.81 1.97 8.71
N VAL A 119 -1.67 3.15 8.09
CA VAL A 119 -2.09 4.42 8.70
C VAL A 119 -3.58 4.63 8.47
N GLN A 120 -4.34 4.66 9.56
CA GLN A 120 -5.77 4.99 9.53
C GLN A 120 -5.96 6.50 9.62
N GLY A 121 -6.73 7.05 8.69
CA GLY A 121 -7.05 8.47 8.67
C GLY A 121 -7.46 8.97 7.29
N PRO A 122 -7.92 10.23 7.20
CA PRO A 122 -8.18 10.86 5.92
C PRO A 122 -6.87 11.04 5.14
N LYS A 123 -6.96 10.96 3.82
CA LYS A 123 -5.91 11.48 2.94
C LYS A 123 -5.79 12.99 3.16
N LEU A 124 -4.59 13.54 2.96
CA LEU A 124 -4.35 14.98 3.09
C LEU A 124 -5.31 15.83 2.25
N GLU A 125 -5.63 15.37 1.03
CA GLU A 125 -6.60 16.02 0.12
C GLU A 125 -8.03 16.11 0.69
N ASN A 126 -8.38 15.22 1.62
CA ASN A 126 -9.69 15.17 2.27
C ASN A 126 -9.61 15.60 3.74
N TYR A 127 -8.45 16.09 4.18
CA TYR A 127 -8.26 16.49 5.57
C TYR A 127 -8.89 17.86 5.79
N VAL A 128 -9.84 17.92 6.71
CA VAL A 128 -10.47 19.17 7.15
C VAL A 128 -10.18 19.32 8.65
N PRO A 129 -9.45 20.37 9.07
CA PRO A 129 -9.22 20.62 10.48
C PRO A 129 -10.55 20.96 11.17
N LYS A 130 -10.79 20.40 12.35
CA LYS A 130 -12.02 20.64 13.12
C LYS A 130 -11.97 22.00 13.83
N THR A 131 -10.77 22.51 14.07
CA THR A 131 -10.55 23.79 14.77
C THR A 131 -9.47 24.62 14.10
N ARG A 132 -9.49 25.93 14.36
CA ARG A 132 -8.43 26.85 13.91
C ARG A 132 -7.05 26.49 14.50
N LEU A 133 -7.01 26.03 15.75
CA LEU A 133 -5.75 25.61 16.40
C LEU A 133 -5.15 24.38 15.71
N GLU A 134 -5.99 23.40 15.39
CA GLU A 134 -5.57 22.21 14.63
C GLU A 134 -5.07 22.58 13.23
N ALA A 135 -5.72 23.53 12.55
CA ALA A 135 -5.26 24.05 11.26
C ALA A 135 -3.85 24.67 11.36
N VAL A 136 -3.63 25.55 12.36
CA VAL A 136 -2.33 26.19 12.60
C VAL A 136 -1.25 25.15 12.92
N PHE A 137 -1.58 24.14 13.73
CA PHE A 137 -0.64 23.08 14.09
C PHE A 137 -0.20 22.25 12.88
N VAL A 138 -1.12 21.89 12.00
CA VAL A 138 -0.81 21.14 10.78
C VAL A 138 0.07 21.96 9.84
N VAL A 139 -0.28 23.23 9.59
CA VAL A 139 0.50 24.11 8.71
C VAL A 139 1.93 24.33 9.25
N LYS A 140 2.11 24.47 10.57
CA LYS A 140 3.45 24.63 11.16
C LYS A 140 4.36 23.41 11.01
N ARG A 141 3.82 22.25 10.62
CA ARG A 141 4.57 20.99 10.46
C ARG A 141 4.71 20.55 9.00
N LEU A 142 4.16 21.30 8.05
CA LEU A 142 4.38 21.14 6.61
C LEU A 142 5.52 22.04 6.15
#